data_AF-A0A9D6KG01-F1
#
_entry.id   AF-A0A9D6KG01-F1
#
_cell.length_a   1.000
_cell.length_b   1.000
_cell.length_c   1.000
_cell.angle_alpha   90.00
_cell.angle_beta   90.00
_cell.angle_gamma   90.00
#
_symmetry.space_group_name_H-M   'P 1'
#
loop_
_entity.id
_entity.type
_entity.pdbx_description
1 polymer ?
#
loop_
_entity_poly.entity_id
_entity_poly.type
_entity_poly.pdbx_seq_one_letter_code
_entity_poly.pdbx_strand_id
1 'polypeptide(L)'
;MTPWRPEQIWIAPGEEDTPIARRVRAALPDVPCVTAEVGESAAADRFAAGKRRLVLQRHRGSWLQHCPAGTAGLVCCNYLVVNFASNCPYDCSYCFLQEYIANNPAIKAFTNIDDGLAEIATVLRAHPQRDFRIGTGELADSLALDPITGLTSDLVPFFAAHRNVTLELKTKSDCIDNLLRLDPQDRVVVSWSVNAPTICSNDEAGTASLSERIAAARRVQAAGYRVGFHFDPLIEHPGWAEGYRETVAMIAAVVDPRRIAWISLGSLRLSPGLRTAMRARPTTTQVLGGELVPGPDGKARVWRGLRMQMYRTVEGYLREAFPNVPSYLCMEPASVWQQVRGEVPSDREVAQRLVAGAL
;
A
#
# COMPACT_ATOMS: atom_id res chain seq x y z
N MET A 1 -2.31 -11.19 14.24
CA MET A 1 -1.58 -12.05 13.27
C MET A 1 -0.21 -12.51 13.78
N THR A 2 0.29 -13.69 13.37
CA THR A 2 1.69 -14.11 13.65
C THR A 2 2.65 -13.41 12.68
N PRO A 3 3.75 -12.79 13.16
CA PRO A 3 4.74 -12.17 12.29
C PRO A 3 5.31 -13.17 11.27
N TRP A 4 5.50 -12.73 10.03
CA TRP A 4 6.13 -13.55 8.99
C TRP A 4 7.59 -13.89 9.37
N ARG A 5 7.99 -15.14 9.09
CA ARG A 5 9.34 -15.64 9.36
C ARG A 5 9.94 -16.23 8.08
N PRO A 6 11.07 -15.72 7.58
CA PRO A 6 11.78 -16.33 6.45
C PRO A 6 12.44 -17.65 6.85
N GLU A 7 12.64 -18.54 5.86
CA GLU A 7 13.45 -19.76 5.99
C GLU A 7 14.95 -19.43 6.03
N GLN A 8 15.37 -18.33 5.38
CA GLN A 8 16.76 -17.90 5.32
C GLN A 8 16.87 -16.38 5.13
N ILE A 9 17.91 -15.79 5.72
CA ILE A 9 18.29 -14.38 5.54
C ILE A 9 19.57 -14.31 4.71
N TRP A 10 19.54 -13.56 3.63
CA TRP A 10 20.68 -13.28 2.77
C TRP A 10 21.09 -11.83 2.98
N ILE A 11 22.37 -11.59 3.24
CA ILE A 11 22.90 -10.26 3.41
C ILE A 11 23.93 -10.01 2.31
N ALA A 12 23.76 -8.91 1.57
CA ALA A 12 24.74 -8.51 0.58
C ALA A 12 26.08 -8.17 1.26
N PRO A 13 27.23 -8.50 0.65
CA PRO A 13 28.54 -8.18 1.23
C PRO A 13 28.69 -6.68 1.54
N GLY A 14 29.12 -6.36 2.77
CA GLY A 14 29.28 -4.99 3.25
C GLY A 14 28.04 -4.42 3.97
N GLU A 15 26.92 -5.14 3.99
CA GLU A 15 25.67 -4.70 4.62
C GLU A 15 25.40 -5.37 5.99
N GLU A 16 26.30 -6.23 6.46
CA GLU A 16 26.15 -7.04 7.68
C GLU A 16 25.98 -6.20 8.95
N ASP A 17 26.69 -5.09 9.03
CA ASP A 17 26.75 -4.24 10.22
C ASP A 17 25.79 -3.04 10.16
N THR A 18 24.91 -3.01 9.17
CA THR A 18 23.89 -1.96 9.06
C THR A 18 22.87 -2.06 10.20
N PRO A 19 22.24 -0.94 10.61
CA PRO A 19 21.20 -0.95 11.64
C PRO A 19 20.05 -1.93 11.34
N ILE A 20 19.66 -2.04 10.07
CA ILE A 20 18.64 -3.00 9.61
C ILE A 20 19.11 -4.44 9.79
N ALA A 21 20.33 -4.78 9.35
CA ALA A 21 20.85 -6.14 9.52
C ALA A 21 21.00 -6.56 10.98
N ARG A 22 21.39 -5.64 11.88
CA ARG A 22 21.43 -5.91 13.32
C ARG A 22 20.04 -6.16 13.89
N ARG A 23 19.05 -5.31 13.56
CA ARG A 23 17.65 -5.48 14.01
C ARG A 23 17.06 -6.81 13.54
N VAL A 24 17.24 -7.14 12.25
CA VAL A 24 16.74 -8.38 11.67
C VAL A 24 17.36 -9.61 12.33
N ARG A 25 18.69 -9.64 12.52
CA ARG A 25 19.38 -10.76 13.20
C ARG A 25 18.95 -10.90 14.66
N ALA A 26 18.73 -9.79 15.36
CA ALA A 26 18.26 -9.81 16.74
C ALA A 26 16.80 -10.29 16.86
N ALA A 27 15.94 -9.92 15.92
CA ALA A 27 14.55 -10.34 15.89
C ALA A 27 14.36 -11.81 15.43
N LEU A 28 15.33 -12.36 14.69
CA LEU A 28 15.29 -13.69 14.10
C LEU A 28 16.56 -14.51 14.38
N PRO A 29 16.90 -14.78 15.67
CA PRO A 29 18.19 -15.38 16.04
C PRO A 29 18.38 -16.81 15.51
N ASP A 30 17.31 -17.58 15.34
CA ASP A 30 17.40 -18.97 14.84
C ASP A 30 17.24 -19.10 13.32
N VAL A 31 17.04 -17.99 12.59
CA VAL A 31 16.95 -18.06 11.13
C VAL A 31 18.37 -18.04 10.54
N PRO A 32 18.73 -19.03 9.70
CA PRO A 32 20.06 -19.07 9.09
C PRO A 32 20.35 -17.79 8.29
N CYS A 33 21.52 -17.20 8.55
CA CYS A 33 21.98 -15.99 7.90
C CYS A 33 23.23 -16.28 7.07
N VAL A 34 23.23 -15.86 5.80
CA VAL A 34 24.37 -16.04 4.89
C VAL A 34 24.75 -14.71 4.25
N THR A 35 26.05 -14.42 4.16
CA THR A 35 26.55 -13.34 3.32
C THR A 35 26.74 -13.86 1.91
N ALA A 36 26.05 -13.29 0.93
CA ALA A 36 26.16 -13.71 -0.47
C ALA A 36 25.80 -12.56 -1.43
N GLU A 37 26.46 -12.52 -2.58
CA GLU A 37 26.05 -11.66 -3.70
C GLU A 37 24.62 -12.01 -4.12
N VAL A 38 23.76 -10.99 -4.16
CA VAL A 38 22.35 -11.15 -4.51
C VAL A 38 22.21 -11.08 -6.03
N GLY A 39 22.52 -12.18 -6.72
CA GLY A 39 22.45 -12.29 -8.19
C GLY A 39 22.11 -13.70 -8.70
N GLU A 40 21.34 -13.75 -9.81
CA GLU A 40 20.79 -14.87 -10.62
C GLU A 40 20.05 -16.03 -9.90
N SER A 41 20.51 -16.53 -8.74
CA SER A 41 19.85 -17.65 -8.04
C SER A 41 18.46 -17.29 -7.52
N ALA A 42 18.22 -16.04 -7.13
CA ALA A 42 16.89 -15.54 -6.75
C ALA A 42 15.96 -15.26 -7.94
N ALA A 43 16.49 -15.19 -9.17
CA ALA A 43 15.72 -14.95 -10.41
C ALA A 43 15.12 -16.25 -11.00
N ALA A 44 15.65 -17.41 -10.60
CA ALA A 44 15.14 -18.72 -11.03
C ALA A 44 13.94 -19.22 -10.20
N ASP A 45 13.65 -18.58 -9.07
CA ASP A 45 12.56 -18.98 -8.19
C ASP A 45 11.19 -18.58 -8.74
N ARG A 46 10.23 -19.50 -8.68
CA ARG A 46 8.81 -19.13 -8.83
C ARG A 46 8.45 -18.10 -7.76
N PHE A 47 7.57 -17.15 -8.06
CA PHE A 47 7.19 -16.05 -7.16
C PHE A 47 6.92 -16.46 -5.70
N ALA A 48 6.27 -17.61 -5.48
CA ALA A 48 5.99 -18.14 -4.14
C ALA A 48 7.24 -18.62 -3.38
N ALA A 49 8.26 -19.15 -4.07
CA ALA A 49 9.52 -19.57 -3.44
C ALA A 49 10.36 -18.35 -3.03
N GLY A 50 10.35 -17.28 -3.82
CA GLY A 50 11.03 -16.02 -3.48
C GLY A 50 10.57 -15.42 -2.13
N LYS A 51 9.29 -15.59 -1.79
CA LYS A 51 8.71 -15.13 -0.51
C LYS A 51 9.18 -15.88 0.73
N ARG A 52 10.01 -16.92 0.59
CA ARG A 52 10.56 -17.68 1.73
C ARG A 52 11.89 -17.11 2.21
N ARG A 53 12.50 -16.18 1.47
CA ARG A 53 13.79 -15.59 1.79
C ARG A 53 13.66 -14.09 2.02
N LEU A 54 14.40 -13.60 3.02
CA LEU A 54 14.61 -12.18 3.23
C LEU A 54 16.01 -11.82 2.72
N VAL A 55 16.08 -10.80 1.87
CA VAL A 55 17.33 -10.26 1.34
C VAL A 55 17.56 -8.86 1.92
N LEU A 56 18.70 -8.67 2.56
CA LEU A 56 19.16 -7.37 3.04
C LEU A 56 20.22 -6.87 2.07
N GLN A 57 19.93 -5.75 1.40
CA GLN A 57 20.83 -5.18 0.42
C GLN A 57 20.67 -3.67 0.32
N ARG A 58 21.66 -3.01 -0.26
CA ARG A 58 21.58 -1.59 -0.60
C ARG A 58 20.58 -1.35 -1.75
N HIS A 59 19.75 -0.31 -1.64
CA HIS A 59 18.98 0.21 -2.77
C HIS A 59 19.91 0.93 -3.74
N ARG A 60 19.77 0.64 -5.04
CA ARG A 60 20.55 1.24 -6.13
C ARG A 60 19.58 1.91 -7.09
N GLY A 61 19.38 3.22 -6.93
CA GLY A 61 18.47 4.01 -7.76
C GLY A 61 17.93 5.22 -7.00
N SER A 62 17.05 5.99 -7.66
CA SER A 62 16.33 7.09 -7.02
C SER A 62 15.36 6.53 -5.96
N TRP A 63 15.23 7.24 -4.85
CA TRP A 63 14.31 6.87 -3.79
C TRP A 63 12.91 7.40 -4.03
N LEU A 64 12.82 8.64 -4.50
CA LEU A 64 11.54 9.32 -4.69
C LEU A 64 11.07 9.21 -6.15
N GLN A 65 9.90 8.61 -6.35
CA GLN A 65 9.30 8.41 -7.66
C GLN A 65 7.85 8.91 -7.70
N HIS A 66 7.36 9.21 -8.89
CA HIS A 66 5.93 9.50 -9.08
C HIS A 66 5.14 8.20 -9.12
N CYS A 67 3.97 8.19 -8.47
CA CYS A 67 2.97 7.15 -8.68
C CYS A 67 2.62 7.04 -10.18
N PRO A 68 2.38 5.82 -10.71
CA PRO A 68 2.03 5.60 -12.12
C PRO A 68 0.84 6.40 -12.64
N ALA A 69 -0.04 6.91 -11.75
CA ALA A 69 -1.12 7.80 -12.12
C ALA A 69 -0.65 9.11 -12.80
N GLY A 70 0.54 9.60 -12.46
CA GLY A 70 1.06 10.89 -12.93
C GLY A 70 1.52 10.93 -14.40
N THR A 71 1.56 9.80 -15.10
CA THR A 71 2.14 9.70 -16.46
C THR A 71 1.15 9.22 -17.53
N ALA A 72 -0.11 8.96 -17.16
CA ALA A 72 -1.04 8.19 -18.00
C ALA A 72 -2.31 8.94 -18.45
N GLY A 73 -2.34 10.28 -18.40
CA GLY A 73 -3.54 11.06 -18.75
C GLY A 73 -4.72 10.82 -17.80
N LEU A 74 -4.41 10.41 -16.56
CA LEU A 74 -5.35 10.17 -15.48
C LEU A 74 -5.40 11.40 -14.58
N VAL A 75 -6.51 11.58 -13.85
CA VAL A 75 -6.56 12.59 -12.79
C VAL A 75 -5.67 12.11 -11.64
N CYS A 76 -4.61 12.84 -11.33
CA CYS A 76 -3.57 12.42 -10.40
C CYS A 76 -3.71 13.09 -9.03
N CYS A 77 -3.49 12.33 -7.96
CA CYS A 77 -3.45 12.87 -6.59
C CYS A 77 -2.07 13.42 -6.18
N ASN A 78 -1.15 13.57 -7.15
CA ASN A 78 0.25 14.00 -6.98
C ASN A 78 1.03 13.20 -5.92
N TYR A 79 0.71 11.91 -5.79
CA TYR A 79 1.31 11.01 -4.82
C TYR A 79 2.73 10.61 -5.24
N LEU A 80 3.67 10.77 -4.32
CA LEU A 80 5.04 10.30 -4.48
C LEU A 80 5.23 9.00 -3.70
N VAL A 81 6.10 8.14 -4.23
CA VAL A 81 6.41 6.84 -3.66
C VAL A 81 7.87 6.80 -3.26
N VAL A 82 8.11 6.23 -2.08
CA VAL A 82 9.43 5.77 -1.64
C VAL A 82 9.34 4.31 -1.22
N ASN A 83 10.28 3.50 -1.68
CA ASN A 83 10.30 2.06 -1.44
C ASN A 83 11.51 1.70 -0.56
N PHE A 84 11.28 1.45 0.73
CA PHE A 84 12.30 0.95 1.68
C PHE A 84 12.39 -0.58 1.73
N ALA A 85 11.47 -1.23 1.03
CA ALA A 85 11.41 -2.68 0.87
C ALA A 85 10.86 -3.01 -0.52
N SER A 86 11.02 -4.27 -0.93
CA SER A 86 10.44 -4.81 -2.16
C SER A 86 9.85 -6.20 -1.89
N ASN A 87 8.72 -6.48 -2.53
CA ASN A 87 7.79 -7.56 -2.23
C ASN A 87 7.18 -7.50 -0.82
N CYS A 88 6.23 -8.39 -0.55
CA CYS A 88 5.60 -8.55 0.75
C CYS A 88 5.38 -10.05 1.07
N PRO A 89 5.24 -10.41 2.36
CA PRO A 89 5.00 -11.79 2.76
C PRO A 89 3.57 -12.30 2.50
N TYR A 90 2.64 -11.41 2.18
CA TYR A 90 1.23 -11.76 1.97
C TYR A 90 0.99 -12.36 0.59
N ASP A 91 -0.05 -13.17 0.45
CA ASP A 91 -0.33 -13.91 -0.79
C ASP A 91 -1.68 -13.54 -1.41
N CYS A 92 -1.89 -12.23 -1.61
CA CYS A 92 -3.11 -11.75 -2.25
C CYS A 92 -3.18 -12.24 -3.71
N SER A 93 -4.30 -12.87 -4.10
CA SER A 93 -4.46 -13.47 -5.42
C SER A 93 -4.30 -12.45 -6.55
N TYR A 94 -4.76 -11.22 -6.33
CA TYR A 94 -4.78 -10.13 -7.31
C TYR A 94 -3.55 -9.19 -7.22
N CYS A 95 -2.53 -9.56 -6.44
CA CYS A 95 -1.36 -8.71 -6.24
C CYS A 95 -0.57 -8.48 -7.53
N PHE A 96 -0.48 -7.23 -8.00
CA PHE A 96 0.23 -6.88 -9.23
C PHE A 96 1.75 -7.14 -9.17
N LEU A 97 2.32 -7.25 -7.96
CA LEU A 97 3.73 -7.60 -7.77
C LEU A 97 4.07 -8.99 -8.34
N GLN A 98 3.08 -9.89 -8.46
CA GLN A 98 3.26 -11.21 -9.09
C GLN A 98 3.79 -11.12 -10.52
N GLU A 99 3.49 -10.03 -11.24
CA GLU A 99 4.04 -9.77 -12.56
C GLU A 99 5.19 -8.74 -12.48
N TYR A 100 4.98 -7.63 -11.76
CA TYR A 100 5.89 -6.48 -11.79
C TYR A 100 7.32 -6.82 -11.31
N ILE A 101 7.44 -7.72 -10.33
CA ILE A 101 8.73 -8.21 -9.82
C ILE A 101 8.88 -9.72 -10.04
N ALA A 102 8.22 -10.29 -11.06
CA ALA A 102 8.26 -11.73 -11.33
C ALA A 102 9.69 -12.29 -11.46
N ASN A 103 10.59 -11.51 -12.06
CA ASN A 103 12.00 -11.88 -12.25
C ASN A 103 12.88 -11.56 -11.02
N ASN A 104 12.29 -11.02 -9.95
CA ASN A 104 12.99 -10.65 -8.73
C ASN A 104 12.09 -10.79 -7.48
N PRO A 105 11.55 -11.99 -7.21
CA PRO A 105 10.47 -12.19 -6.25
C PRO A 105 10.92 -12.29 -4.79
N ALA A 106 12.21 -12.18 -4.50
CA ALA A 106 12.69 -12.22 -3.12
C ALA A 106 12.14 -11.01 -2.32
N ILE A 107 11.77 -11.24 -1.06
CA ILE A 107 11.43 -10.14 -0.16
C ILE A 107 12.71 -9.43 0.23
N LYS A 108 12.74 -8.11 0.06
CA LYS A 108 13.92 -7.28 0.29
C LYS A 108 13.63 -6.19 1.31
N ALA A 109 14.57 -5.98 2.22
CA ALA A 109 14.63 -4.78 3.04
C ALA A 109 15.91 -4.02 2.69
N PHE A 110 15.78 -2.73 2.38
CA PHE A 110 16.93 -1.92 2.02
C PHE A 110 17.65 -1.42 3.27
N THR A 111 18.98 -1.52 3.25
CA THR A 111 19.83 -1.26 4.41
C THR A 111 20.28 0.20 4.52
N ASN A 112 20.24 0.94 3.41
CA ASN A 112 20.67 2.34 3.31
C ASN A 112 19.51 3.34 3.39
N ILE A 113 18.65 3.17 4.38
CA ILE A 113 17.47 4.04 4.60
C ILE A 113 17.86 5.51 4.73
N ASP A 114 19.00 5.79 5.39
CA ASP A 114 19.50 7.15 5.61
C ASP A 114 19.75 7.91 4.30
N ASP A 115 20.17 7.22 3.24
CA ASP A 115 20.34 7.84 1.92
C ASP A 115 19.00 8.30 1.35
N GLY A 116 17.96 7.48 1.52
CA GLY A 116 16.61 7.82 1.06
C GLY A 116 16.00 8.97 1.84
N LEU A 117 16.21 8.98 3.16
CA LEU A 117 15.80 10.10 4.01
C LEU A 117 16.56 11.39 3.65
N ALA A 118 17.85 11.30 3.32
CA ALA A 118 18.65 12.45 2.88
C ALA A 118 18.19 12.99 1.50
N GLU A 119 17.85 12.12 0.56
CA GLU A 119 17.27 12.50 -0.75
C GLU A 119 15.94 13.24 -0.54
N ILE A 120 15.03 12.68 0.26
CA ILE A 120 13.75 13.31 0.59
C ILE A 120 13.98 14.67 1.25
N ALA A 121 14.83 14.77 2.26
CA ALA A 121 15.10 16.02 2.96
C ALA A 121 15.63 17.11 2.01
N THR A 122 16.44 16.73 1.02
CA THR A 122 16.95 17.63 -0.02
C THR A 122 15.80 18.19 -0.87
N VAL A 123 14.88 17.34 -1.32
CA VAL A 123 13.70 17.74 -2.09
C VAL A 123 12.79 18.66 -1.26
N LEU A 124 12.53 18.31 0.01
CA LEU A 124 11.67 19.11 0.89
C LEU A 124 12.24 20.52 1.12
N ARG A 125 13.56 20.64 1.34
CA ARG A 125 14.24 21.93 1.51
C ARG A 125 14.27 22.78 0.24
N ALA A 126 14.37 22.15 -0.92
CA ALA A 126 14.35 22.85 -2.21
C ALA A 126 12.96 23.47 -2.52
N HIS A 127 11.90 22.96 -1.89
CA HIS A 127 10.52 23.38 -2.15
C HIS A 127 9.72 23.63 -0.85
N PRO A 128 10.11 24.61 -0.02
CA PRO A 128 9.53 24.81 1.31
C PRO A 128 8.05 25.25 1.29
N GLN A 129 7.59 25.82 0.18
CA GLN A 129 6.20 26.29 0.01
C GLN A 129 5.28 25.24 -0.65
N ARG A 130 5.82 24.06 -0.97
CA ARG A 130 5.06 22.96 -1.55
C ARG A 130 4.83 21.91 -0.47
N ASP A 131 3.58 21.51 -0.32
CA ASP A 131 3.25 20.33 0.48
C ASP A 131 3.44 19.05 -0.35
N PHE A 132 4.07 18.07 0.26
CA PHE A 132 4.34 16.76 -0.32
C PHE A 132 3.49 15.70 0.35
N ARG A 133 2.91 14.81 -0.48
CA ARG A 133 2.35 13.54 -0.01
C ARG A 133 3.24 12.43 -0.53
N ILE A 134 4.01 11.85 0.38
CA ILE A 134 4.91 10.73 0.10
C ILE A 134 4.31 9.53 0.79
N GLY A 135 4.38 8.36 0.19
CA GLY A 135 4.24 7.19 1.02
C GLY A 135 4.89 5.95 0.51
N THR A 136 4.79 4.96 1.38
CA THR A 136 5.36 3.65 1.20
C THR A 136 4.24 2.69 0.80
N GLY A 137 4.60 1.48 0.44
CA GLY A 137 3.62 0.42 0.22
C GLY A 137 3.20 0.21 -1.24
N GLU A 138 3.93 0.77 -2.22
CA GLU A 138 3.72 0.43 -3.63
C GLU A 138 4.37 -0.91 -3.97
N LEU A 139 5.66 -1.06 -3.67
CA LEU A 139 6.41 -2.28 -3.95
C LEU A 139 6.58 -3.22 -2.75
N ALA A 140 6.03 -2.86 -1.60
CA ALA A 140 6.03 -3.68 -0.39
C ALA A 140 4.76 -3.41 0.42
N ASP A 141 4.60 -4.05 1.58
CA ASP A 141 3.63 -3.63 2.57
C ASP A 141 4.36 -2.87 3.69
N SER A 142 3.88 -1.69 4.07
CA SER A 142 4.59 -0.78 4.97
C SER A 142 4.84 -1.34 6.37
N LEU A 143 3.96 -2.22 6.87
CA LEU A 143 4.04 -2.74 8.25
C LEU A 143 4.34 -4.24 8.32
N ALA A 144 4.34 -4.95 7.19
CA ALA A 144 4.54 -6.39 7.19
C ALA A 144 5.94 -6.82 7.71
N LEU A 145 6.98 -6.04 7.40
CA LEU A 145 8.35 -6.30 7.85
C LEU A 145 8.75 -5.47 9.07
N ASP A 146 7.90 -4.53 9.49
CA ASP A 146 8.22 -3.61 10.58
C ASP A 146 8.55 -4.29 11.93
N PRO A 147 7.94 -5.43 12.31
CA PRO A 147 8.33 -6.17 13.52
C PRO A 147 9.80 -6.60 13.55
N ILE A 148 10.42 -6.83 12.38
CA ILE A 148 11.81 -7.31 12.28
C ILE A 148 12.78 -6.22 11.81
N THR A 149 12.31 -5.24 11.03
CA THR A 149 13.15 -4.14 10.54
C THR A 149 13.09 -2.92 11.44
N GLY A 150 12.01 -2.69 12.18
CA GLY A 150 11.77 -1.47 12.96
C GLY A 150 11.76 -0.19 12.11
N LEU A 151 11.44 -0.29 10.82
CA LEU A 151 11.50 0.81 9.85
C LEU A 151 10.67 2.03 10.30
N THR A 152 9.50 1.83 10.90
CA THR A 152 8.64 2.92 11.35
C THR A 152 9.30 3.78 12.43
N SER A 153 10.20 3.21 13.24
CA SER A 153 10.98 3.96 14.23
C SER A 153 11.97 4.93 13.61
N ASP A 154 12.38 4.72 12.36
CA ASP A 154 13.23 5.64 11.61
C ASP A 154 12.36 6.66 10.83
N LEU A 155 11.29 6.18 10.19
CA LEU A 155 10.45 7.00 9.32
C LEU A 155 9.60 8.01 10.11
N VAL A 156 8.89 7.58 11.15
CA VAL A 156 7.93 8.45 11.85
C VAL A 156 8.62 9.69 12.42
N PRO A 157 9.73 9.60 13.17
CA PRO A 157 10.42 10.79 13.69
C PRO A 157 10.94 11.70 12.58
N PHE A 158 11.48 11.14 11.49
CA PHE A 158 11.96 11.92 10.36
C PHE A 158 10.83 12.75 9.74
N PHE A 159 9.69 12.14 9.42
CA PHE A 159 8.59 12.85 8.78
C PHE A 159 7.87 13.80 9.75
N ALA A 160 7.75 13.44 11.04
CA ALA A 160 7.23 14.32 12.10
C ALA A 160 8.02 15.63 12.22
N ALA A 161 9.33 15.61 11.94
CA ALA A 161 10.19 16.79 11.99
C ALA A 161 10.03 17.76 10.79
N HIS A 162 9.29 17.39 9.74
CA HIS A 162 9.17 18.18 8.50
C HIS A 162 7.74 18.69 8.28
N ARG A 163 7.58 20.03 8.20
CA ARG A 163 6.26 20.67 8.14
C ARG A 163 5.57 20.64 6.77
N ASN A 164 6.30 20.45 5.69
CA ASN A 164 5.76 20.49 4.33
C ASN A 164 5.60 19.09 3.71
N VAL A 165 5.47 18.04 4.54
CA VAL A 165 5.29 16.67 4.06
C VAL A 165 4.30 15.90 4.93
N THR A 166 3.56 14.99 4.30
CA THR A 166 2.79 13.93 4.95
C THR A 166 3.29 12.59 4.45
N LEU A 167 3.69 11.71 5.37
CA LEU A 167 3.96 10.30 5.09
C LEU A 167 2.67 9.50 5.13
N GLU A 168 2.44 8.66 4.13
CA GLU A 168 1.44 7.60 4.17
C GLU A 168 2.12 6.22 4.28
N LEU A 169 1.74 5.46 5.31
CA LEU A 169 2.10 4.04 5.48
C LEU A 169 0.90 3.20 5.03
N LYS A 170 1.00 2.48 3.90
CA LYS A 170 -0.08 1.62 3.38
C LYS A 170 0.13 0.16 3.77
N THR A 171 -0.89 -0.46 4.35
CA THR A 171 -0.77 -1.83 4.85
C THR A 171 -2.06 -2.67 4.77
N LYS A 172 -1.89 -4.00 4.81
CA LYS A 172 -2.91 -5.01 5.13
C LYS A 172 -2.59 -5.76 6.45
N SER A 173 -1.68 -5.22 7.25
CA SER A 173 -1.21 -5.78 8.53
C SER A 173 -1.98 -5.22 9.73
N ASP A 174 -1.91 -5.92 10.86
CA ASP A 174 -2.24 -5.47 12.21
C ASP A 174 -0.99 -5.22 13.08
N CYS A 175 0.22 -5.42 12.54
CA CYS A 175 1.50 -5.20 13.22
C CYS A 175 1.79 -3.71 13.47
N ILE A 176 1.17 -3.12 14.49
CA ILE A 176 1.22 -1.68 14.78
C ILE A 176 2.04 -1.30 16.02
N ASP A 177 2.63 -2.27 16.72
CA ASP A 177 3.14 -2.03 18.08
C ASP A 177 4.26 -0.98 18.16
N ASN A 178 5.10 -0.86 17.12
CA ASN A 178 6.10 0.19 17.03
C ASN A 178 5.46 1.59 16.93
N LEU A 179 4.40 1.72 16.11
CA LEU A 179 3.68 2.99 15.91
C LEU A 179 3.06 3.50 17.20
N LEU A 180 2.56 2.62 18.06
CA LEU A 180 1.87 3.01 19.30
C LEU A 180 2.76 3.76 20.31
N ARG A 181 4.08 3.81 20.08
CA ARG A 181 5.06 4.46 20.96
C ARG A 181 5.69 5.70 20.33
N LEU A 182 5.27 6.07 19.12
CA LEU A 182 5.85 7.16 18.33
C LEU A 182 4.84 8.30 18.20
N ASP A 183 5.35 9.53 18.11
CA ASP A 183 4.52 10.72 17.93
C ASP A 183 4.52 11.13 16.43
N PRO A 184 3.38 11.06 15.73
CA PRO A 184 3.30 11.40 14.32
C PRO A 184 3.30 12.90 14.02
N GLN A 185 3.06 13.78 15.01
CA GLN A 185 2.93 15.23 14.83
C GLN A 185 1.97 15.63 13.68
N ASP A 186 0.91 14.83 13.47
CA ASP A 186 -0.03 14.89 12.35
C ASP A 186 0.60 14.80 10.94
N ARG A 187 1.89 14.46 10.83
CA ARG A 187 2.65 14.28 9.58
C ARG A 187 2.67 12.84 9.08
N VAL A 188 2.10 11.89 9.82
CA VAL A 188 2.03 10.49 9.41
C VAL A 188 0.58 10.02 9.42
N VAL A 189 0.16 9.48 8.27
CA VAL A 189 -1.13 8.80 8.07
C VAL A 189 -0.86 7.31 7.91
N VAL A 190 -1.57 6.49 8.69
CA VAL A 190 -1.55 5.03 8.52
C VAL A 190 -2.81 4.61 7.78
N SER A 191 -2.64 3.98 6.64
CA SER A 191 -3.73 3.66 5.74
C SER A 191 -3.88 2.15 5.56
N TRP A 192 -5.11 1.67 5.67
CA TRP A 192 -5.42 0.25 5.46
C TRP A 192 -6.04 0.03 4.09
N SER A 193 -5.56 -1.00 3.38
CA SER A 193 -6.35 -1.55 2.27
C SER A 193 -7.53 -2.33 2.85
N VAL A 194 -8.73 -2.03 2.39
CA VAL A 194 -9.98 -2.66 2.80
C VAL A 194 -10.71 -3.16 1.56
N ASN A 195 -11.49 -4.23 1.73
CA ASN A 195 -12.30 -4.80 0.67
C ASN A 195 -13.60 -5.36 1.25
N ALA A 196 -14.46 -5.92 0.40
CA ALA A 196 -15.59 -6.71 0.87
C ALA A 196 -15.08 -7.91 1.71
N PRO A 197 -15.76 -8.32 2.79
CA PRO A 197 -15.28 -9.38 3.67
C PRO A 197 -14.94 -10.68 2.95
N THR A 198 -15.74 -11.05 1.93
CA THR A 198 -15.54 -12.23 1.08
C THR A 198 -14.24 -12.20 0.28
N ILE A 199 -13.83 -11.01 -0.19
CA ILE A 199 -12.56 -10.82 -0.91
C ILE A 199 -11.40 -10.90 0.09
N CYS A 200 -11.53 -10.25 1.25
CA CYS A 200 -10.52 -10.34 2.30
C CYS A 200 -10.29 -11.79 2.76
N SER A 201 -11.34 -12.59 2.92
CA SER A 201 -11.22 -13.98 3.36
C SER A 201 -10.65 -14.91 2.28
N ASN A 202 -11.05 -14.74 1.02
CA ASN A 202 -10.76 -15.72 -0.03
C ASN A 202 -9.51 -15.36 -0.86
N ASP A 203 -9.19 -14.08 -0.97
CA ASP A 203 -8.22 -13.57 -1.94
C ASP A 203 -7.05 -12.81 -1.30
N GLU A 204 -7.01 -12.65 0.02
CA GLU A 204 -5.97 -11.89 0.74
C GLU A 204 -5.24 -12.76 1.79
N ALA A 205 -4.90 -14.00 1.42
CA ALA A 205 -4.25 -14.96 2.31
C ALA A 205 -2.96 -14.41 2.94
N GLY A 206 -2.78 -14.69 4.24
CA GLY A 206 -1.61 -14.29 5.04
C GLY A 206 -1.64 -12.84 5.54
N THR A 207 -2.63 -12.05 5.15
CA THR A 207 -2.85 -10.69 5.70
C THR A 207 -3.62 -10.75 7.02
N ALA A 208 -3.70 -9.62 7.73
CA ALA A 208 -4.67 -9.48 8.82
C ALA A 208 -6.10 -9.49 8.26
N SER A 209 -7.04 -10.08 8.99
CA SER A 209 -8.46 -10.03 8.63
C SER A 209 -8.99 -8.60 8.59
N LEU A 210 -10.13 -8.38 7.91
CA LEU A 210 -10.74 -7.05 7.82
C LEU A 210 -11.02 -6.44 9.20
N SER A 211 -11.52 -7.25 10.15
CA SER A 211 -11.78 -6.80 11.52
C SER A 211 -10.51 -6.45 12.28
N GLU A 212 -9.43 -7.24 12.14
CA GLU A 212 -8.11 -6.92 12.73
C GLU A 212 -7.54 -5.62 12.17
N ARG A 213 -7.64 -5.38 10.85
CA ARG A 213 -7.20 -4.12 10.22
C ARG A 213 -7.95 -2.92 10.77
N ILE A 214 -9.28 -3.03 10.88
CA ILE A 214 -10.13 -1.96 11.40
C ILE A 214 -9.86 -1.72 12.90
N ALA A 215 -9.64 -2.78 13.68
CA ALA A 215 -9.23 -2.65 15.09
C ALA A 215 -7.85 -2.00 15.23
N ALA A 216 -6.89 -2.33 14.36
CA ALA A 216 -5.58 -1.70 14.31
C ALA A 216 -5.71 -0.20 13.95
N ALA A 217 -6.56 0.15 12.99
CA ALA A 217 -6.85 1.55 12.63
C ALA A 217 -7.37 2.35 13.83
N ARG A 218 -8.31 1.80 14.60
CA ARG A 218 -8.78 2.44 15.84
C ARG A 218 -7.66 2.63 16.86
N ARG A 219 -6.79 1.62 17.05
CA ARG A 219 -5.68 1.69 18.02
C ARG A 219 -4.67 2.77 17.63
N VAL A 220 -4.30 2.90 16.36
CA VAL A 220 -3.37 3.98 15.94
C VAL A 220 -4.03 5.36 16.00
N GLN A 221 -5.35 5.48 15.76
CA GLN A 221 -6.05 6.75 15.97
C GLN A 221 -5.94 7.21 17.42
N ALA A 222 -6.12 6.28 18.37
CA ALA A 222 -5.95 6.56 19.79
C ALA A 222 -4.50 6.94 20.15
N ALA A 223 -3.51 6.49 19.38
CA ALA A 223 -2.10 6.85 19.52
C ALA A 223 -1.72 8.16 18.81
N GLY A 224 -2.68 8.93 18.27
CA GLY A 224 -2.41 10.24 17.70
C GLY A 224 -2.26 10.26 16.17
N TYR A 225 -2.43 9.13 15.49
CA TYR A 225 -2.38 9.09 14.02
C TYR A 225 -3.70 9.50 13.39
N ARG A 226 -3.62 10.10 12.20
CA ARG A 226 -4.74 10.09 11.24
C ARG A 226 -4.69 8.79 10.45
N VAL A 227 -5.85 8.34 9.96
CA VAL A 227 -5.94 7.08 9.19
C VAL A 227 -6.52 7.29 7.80
N GLY A 228 -6.17 6.41 6.87
CA GLY A 228 -6.78 6.36 5.55
C GLY A 228 -7.33 4.97 5.22
N PHE A 229 -8.27 4.91 4.28
CA PHE A 229 -8.80 3.64 3.78
C PHE A 229 -8.71 3.58 2.27
N HIS A 230 -8.20 2.47 1.74
CA HIS A 230 -8.10 2.24 0.30
C HIS A 230 -8.98 1.07 -0.10
N PHE A 231 -10.06 1.36 -0.81
CA PHE A 231 -10.83 0.39 -1.58
C PHE A 231 -10.17 0.25 -2.95
N ASP A 232 -8.93 -0.26 -2.95
CA ASP A 232 -8.14 -0.45 -4.16
C ASP A 232 -7.48 -1.84 -4.12
N PRO A 233 -8.00 -2.83 -4.86
CA PRO A 233 -9.06 -2.71 -5.87
C PRO A 233 -10.49 -2.93 -5.33
N LEU A 234 -11.47 -2.21 -5.87
CA LEU A 234 -12.86 -2.64 -5.97
C LEU A 234 -12.94 -3.82 -6.95
N ILE A 235 -13.55 -4.93 -6.50
CA ILE A 235 -13.64 -6.20 -7.20
C ILE A 235 -15.11 -6.60 -7.29
N GLU A 236 -15.58 -6.83 -8.52
CA GLU A 236 -16.92 -7.35 -8.76
C GLU A 236 -16.98 -8.85 -8.39
N HIS A 237 -18.05 -9.22 -7.70
CA HIS A 237 -18.35 -10.58 -7.26
C HIS A 237 -19.83 -10.66 -6.85
N PRO A 238 -20.45 -11.85 -6.76
CA PRO A 238 -21.82 -11.99 -6.27
C PRO A 238 -22.00 -11.34 -4.89
N GLY A 239 -22.94 -10.41 -4.78
CA GLY A 239 -23.20 -9.68 -3.53
C GLY A 239 -22.24 -8.53 -3.21
N TRP A 240 -21.41 -8.10 -4.16
CA TRP A 240 -20.38 -7.06 -3.93
C TRP A 240 -20.90 -5.79 -3.27
N ALA A 241 -22.10 -5.31 -3.65
CA ALA A 241 -22.66 -4.08 -3.12
C ALA A 241 -22.89 -4.17 -1.60
N GLU A 242 -23.48 -5.29 -1.14
CA GLU A 242 -23.70 -5.51 0.29
C GLU A 242 -22.38 -5.74 1.03
N GLY A 243 -21.45 -6.48 0.43
CA GLY A 243 -20.12 -6.68 1.01
C GLY A 243 -19.37 -5.37 1.25
N TYR A 244 -19.43 -4.41 0.32
CA TYR A 244 -18.83 -3.09 0.55
C TYR A 244 -19.62 -2.23 1.54
N ARG A 245 -20.95 -2.34 1.57
CA ARG A 245 -21.77 -1.68 2.60
C ARG A 245 -21.37 -2.15 4.00
N GLU A 246 -21.20 -3.47 4.18
CA GLU A 246 -20.74 -4.08 5.42
C GLU A 246 -19.36 -3.52 5.82
N THR A 247 -18.40 -3.48 4.90
CA THR A 247 -17.06 -2.90 5.18
C THR A 247 -17.14 -1.45 5.64
N VAL A 248 -17.96 -0.62 4.97
CA VAL A 248 -18.16 0.78 5.38
C VAL A 248 -18.79 0.88 6.77
N ALA A 249 -19.80 0.06 7.06
CA ALA A 249 -20.44 0.00 8.37
C ALA A 249 -19.47 -0.45 9.47
N MET A 250 -18.61 -1.44 9.21
CA MET A 250 -17.58 -1.90 10.15
C MET A 250 -16.58 -0.78 10.49
N ILE A 251 -16.15 0.01 9.50
CA ILE A 251 -15.26 1.16 9.73
C ILE A 251 -16.00 2.22 10.57
N ALA A 252 -17.23 2.56 10.18
CA ALA A 252 -18.04 3.59 10.84
C ALA A 252 -18.36 3.26 12.30
N ALA A 253 -18.45 1.98 12.64
CA ALA A 253 -18.75 1.53 13.99
C ALA A 253 -17.63 1.81 15.01
N VAL A 254 -16.38 1.97 14.57
CA VAL A 254 -15.23 1.99 15.51
C VAL A 254 -14.17 3.06 15.25
N VAL A 255 -14.15 3.68 14.07
CA VAL A 255 -13.15 4.68 13.68
C VAL A 255 -13.75 6.08 13.76
N ASP A 256 -13.03 7.03 14.37
CA ASP A 256 -13.47 8.42 14.44
C ASP A 256 -13.34 9.07 13.04
N PRO A 257 -14.45 9.48 12.41
CA PRO A 257 -14.42 10.04 11.06
C PRO A 257 -13.65 11.36 10.96
N ARG A 258 -13.53 12.12 12.06
CA ARG A 258 -12.77 13.39 12.08
C ARG A 258 -11.27 13.18 11.93
N ARG A 259 -10.80 11.96 12.17
CA ARG A 259 -9.40 11.55 12.11
C ARG A 259 -9.15 10.63 10.90
N ILE A 260 -10.07 10.57 9.95
CA ILE A 260 -9.85 9.94 8.65
C ILE A 260 -9.33 11.01 7.68
N ALA A 261 -8.09 10.84 7.21
CA ALA A 261 -7.46 11.77 6.30
C ALA A 261 -8.05 11.69 4.87
N TRP A 262 -8.29 10.47 4.38
CA TRP A 262 -8.93 10.24 3.08
C TRP A 262 -9.42 8.81 2.90
N ILE A 263 -10.31 8.63 1.94
CA ILE A 263 -10.73 7.31 1.43
C ILE A 263 -10.51 7.27 -0.08
N SER A 264 -9.74 6.30 -0.57
CA SER A 264 -9.53 6.11 -2.01
C SER A 264 -10.43 5.00 -2.56
N LEU A 265 -10.86 5.16 -3.80
CA LEU A 265 -11.59 4.16 -4.57
C LEU A 265 -10.85 3.91 -5.88
N GLY A 266 -10.39 2.68 -6.10
CA GLY A 266 -9.77 2.28 -7.37
C GLY A 266 -10.30 0.93 -7.80
N SER A 267 -10.62 0.73 -9.07
CA SER A 267 -11.11 -0.57 -9.56
C SER A 267 -9.96 -1.51 -9.92
N LEU A 268 -10.23 -2.81 -9.92
CA LEU A 268 -9.30 -3.81 -10.40
C LEU A 268 -8.74 -3.49 -11.80
N ARG A 269 -7.40 -3.57 -11.92
CA ARG A 269 -6.64 -3.44 -13.16
C ARG A 269 -5.74 -4.66 -13.29
N LEU A 270 -5.95 -5.46 -14.33
CA LEU A 270 -5.17 -6.66 -14.59
C LEU A 270 -4.35 -6.49 -15.86
N SER A 271 -3.04 -6.51 -15.73
CA SER A 271 -2.15 -6.73 -16.86
C SER A 271 -2.27 -8.16 -17.39
N PRO A 272 -1.89 -8.40 -18.66
CA PRO A 272 -1.92 -9.73 -19.25
C PRO A 272 -1.10 -10.77 -18.48
N GLY A 273 0.10 -10.42 -17.99
CA GLY A 273 0.95 -11.34 -17.23
C GLY A 273 0.39 -11.61 -15.84
N LEU A 274 -0.21 -10.62 -15.17
CA LEU A 274 -0.90 -10.84 -13.89
C LEU A 274 -2.06 -11.83 -14.04
N ARG A 275 -2.89 -11.70 -15.08
CA ARG A 275 -3.99 -12.65 -15.33
C ARG A 275 -3.48 -14.09 -15.51
N THR A 276 -2.36 -14.25 -16.20
CA THR A 276 -1.70 -15.56 -16.36
C THR A 276 -1.17 -16.08 -15.03
N ALA A 277 -0.50 -15.25 -14.25
CA ALA A 277 0.01 -15.61 -12.93
C ALA A 277 -1.12 -16.04 -11.98
N MET A 278 -2.24 -15.31 -11.96
CA MET A 278 -3.44 -15.62 -11.17
C MET A 278 -4.01 -17.00 -11.51
N ARG A 279 -4.07 -17.37 -12.80
CA ARG A 279 -4.57 -18.67 -13.25
C ARG A 279 -3.62 -19.83 -12.94
N ALA A 280 -2.33 -19.55 -12.83
CA ALA A 280 -1.32 -20.55 -12.50
C ALA A 280 -1.25 -20.85 -10.99
N ARG A 281 -1.98 -20.10 -10.15
CA ARG A 281 -2.06 -20.35 -8.71
C ARG A 281 -2.82 -21.66 -8.44
N PRO A 282 -2.43 -22.44 -7.41
CA PRO A 282 -3.17 -23.65 -7.03
C PRO A 282 -4.59 -23.37 -6.56
N THR A 283 -4.81 -22.20 -5.94
CA THR A 283 -6.11 -21.75 -5.46
C THR A 283 -6.83 -20.98 -6.56
N THR A 284 -8.07 -21.38 -6.85
CA THR A 284 -8.94 -20.61 -7.74
C THR A 284 -9.31 -19.28 -7.09
N THR A 285 -9.48 -18.24 -7.90
CA THR A 285 -9.85 -16.89 -7.45
C THR A 285 -11.10 -16.43 -8.17
N GLN A 286 -12.06 -15.88 -7.42
CA GLN A 286 -13.27 -15.28 -7.97
C GLN A 286 -13.01 -13.93 -8.65
N VAL A 287 -11.85 -13.30 -8.38
CA VAL A 287 -11.46 -12.00 -8.94
C VAL A 287 -11.44 -12.02 -10.47
N LEU A 288 -11.15 -13.18 -11.08
CA LEU A 288 -11.16 -13.35 -12.53
C LEU A 288 -12.55 -13.59 -13.14
N GLY A 289 -13.59 -13.73 -12.31
CA GLY A 289 -14.96 -14.00 -12.74
C GLY A 289 -15.70 -12.77 -13.27
N GLY A 290 -15.22 -11.56 -12.94
CA GLY A 290 -15.88 -10.31 -13.34
C GLY A 290 -15.75 -9.98 -14.83
N GLU A 291 -16.59 -9.06 -15.30
CA GLU A 291 -16.58 -8.57 -16.68
C GLU A 291 -15.38 -7.63 -16.93
N LEU A 292 -14.28 -8.20 -17.41
CA LEU A 292 -13.01 -7.50 -17.62
C LEU A 292 -12.74 -7.23 -19.11
N VAL A 293 -12.60 -5.97 -19.47
CA VAL A 293 -12.34 -5.51 -20.84
C VAL A 293 -10.96 -4.85 -20.97
N PRO A 294 -10.22 -5.08 -22.07
CA PRO A 294 -8.95 -4.41 -22.32
C PRO A 294 -9.12 -2.88 -22.36
N GLY A 295 -8.27 -2.16 -21.63
CA GLY A 295 -8.14 -0.72 -21.73
C GLY A 295 -7.06 -0.27 -22.73
N PRO A 296 -6.96 1.04 -23.00
CA PRO A 296 -5.99 1.59 -23.95
C PRO A 296 -4.52 1.35 -23.60
N ASP A 297 -4.21 1.14 -22.32
CA ASP A 297 -2.86 0.84 -21.81
C ASP A 297 -2.54 -0.67 -21.80
N GLY A 298 -3.37 -1.49 -22.45
CA GLY A 298 -3.23 -2.95 -22.50
C GLY A 298 -3.66 -3.68 -21.23
N LYS A 299 -4.05 -2.97 -20.15
CA LYS A 299 -4.56 -3.60 -18.92
C LYS A 299 -6.07 -3.81 -19.01
N ALA A 300 -6.52 -5.02 -18.67
CA ALA A 300 -7.93 -5.32 -18.50
C ALA A 300 -8.50 -4.61 -17.25
N ARG A 301 -9.70 -4.06 -17.37
CA ARG A 301 -10.43 -3.35 -16.30
C ARG A 301 -11.86 -3.82 -16.25
N VAL A 302 -12.51 -3.65 -15.11
CA VAL A 302 -13.96 -3.83 -15.00
C VAL A 302 -14.67 -2.99 -16.07
N TRP A 303 -15.63 -3.59 -16.76
CA TRP A 303 -16.42 -2.94 -17.81
C TRP A 303 -16.92 -1.58 -17.33
N ARG A 304 -16.81 -0.56 -18.19
CA ARG A 304 -16.89 0.85 -17.76
C ARG A 304 -18.21 1.17 -17.04
N GLY A 305 -19.36 0.72 -17.52
CA GLY A 305 -20.64 1.02 -16.87
C GLY A 305 -20.78 0.37 -15.50
N LEU A 306 -20.37 -0.89 -15.36
CA LEU A 306 -20.34 -1.61 -14.09
C LEU A 306 -19.36 -0.96 -13.11
N ARG A 307 -18.17 -0.61 -13.56
CA ARG A 307 -17.17 0.11 -12.77
C ARG A 307 -17.71 1.44 -12.23
N MET A 308 -18.39 2.22 -13.06
CA MET A 308 -19.03 3.47 -12.63
C MET A 308 -20.19 3.22 -11.65
N GLN A 309 -20.97 2.15 -11.85
CA GLN A 309 -21.99 1.73 -10.90
C GLN A 309 -21.37 1.38 -9.54
N MET A 310 -20.27 0.62 -9.52
CA MET A 310 -19.54 0.28 -8.30
C MET A 310 -19.07 1.54 -7.58
N TYR A 311 -18.41 2.47 -8.29
CA TYR A 311 -17.98 3.73 -7.67
C TYR A 311 -19.14 4.53 -7.08
N ARG A 312 -20.22 4.78 -7.83
CA ARG A 312 -21.38 5.53 -7.31
C ARG A 312 -22.01 4.85 -6.10
N THR A 313 -22.08 3.53 -6.11
CA THR A 313 -22.66 2.72 -5.03
C THR A 313 -21.84 2.86 -3.75
N VAL A 314 -20.54 2.59 -3.82
CA VAL A 314 -19.64 2.67 -2.66
C VAL A 314 -19.49 4.13 -2.17
N GLU A 315 -19.42 5.11 -3.08
CA GLU A 315 -19.46 6.53 -2.70
C GLU A 315 -20.75 6.92 -1.99
N GLY A 316 -21.89 6.33 -2.36
CA GLY A 316 -23.15 6.52 -1.66
C GLY A 316 -23.03 6.10 -0.20
N TYR A 317 -22.51 4.90 0.07
CA TYR A 317 -22.30 4.40 1.42
C TYR A 317 -21.29 5.24 2.21
N LEU A 318 -20.20 5.63 1.56
CA LEU A 318 -19.18 6.49 2.17
C LEU A 318 -19.73 7.88 2.51
N ARG A 319 -20.56 8.47 1.66
CA ARG A 319 -21.17 9.79 1.91
C ARG A 319 -22.19 9.74 3.05
N GLU A 320 -22.94 8.63 3.14
CA GLU A 320 -23.89 8.39 4.23
C GLU A 320 -23.16 8.23 5.57
N ALA A 321 -22.09 7.44 5.62
CA ALA A 321 -21.33 7.20 6.84
C ALA A 321 -20.35 8.33 7.22
N PHE A 322 -19.76 8.99 6.22
CA PHE A 322 -18.62 9.90 6.36
C PHE A 322 -18.77 11.17 5.50
N PRO A 323 -19.81 12.00 5.75
CA PRO A 323 -20.17 13.11 4.85
C PRO A 323 -19.06 14.15 4.62
N ASN A 324 -18.15 14.32 5.60
CA ASN A 324 -17.09 15.32 5.56
C ASN A 324 -15.69 14.72 5.27
N VAL A 325 -15.59 13.41 5.03
CA VAL A 325 -14.30 12.76 4.79
C VAL A 325 -13.94 12.88 3.30
N PRO A 326 -12.75 13.41 2.96
CA PRO A 326 -12.30 13.47 1.58
C PRO A 326 -12.22 12.09 0.96
N SER A 327 -12.81 11.92 -0.23
CA SER A 327 -12.60 10.72 -1.05
C SER A 327 -12.16 11.08 -2.46
N TYR A 328 -11.51 10.15 -3.16
CA TYR A 328 -11.07 10.34 -4.54
C TYR A 328 -11.05 9.04 -5.35
N LEU A 329 -11.20 9.16 -6.67
CA LEU A 329 -11.07 8.04 -7.60
C LEU A 329 -9.59 7.88 -8.02
N CYS A 330 -9.00 6.73 -7.70
CA CYS A 330 -7.61 6.42 -7.96
C CYS A 330 -7.42 5.82 -9.36
N MET A 331 -6.45 6.34 -10.12
CA MET A 331 -6.12 5.85 -11.46
C MET A 331 -7.30 5.82 -12.45
N GLU A 332 -8.16 6.84 -12.41
CA GLU A 332 -9.28 7.01 -13.34
C GLU A 332 -9.10 8.22 -14.26
N PRO A 333 -9.54 8.14 -15.53
CA PRO A 333 -9.49 9.27 -16.44
C PRO A 333 -10.56 10.30 -16.09
N ALA A 334 -10.36 11.54 -16.55
CA ALA A 334 -11.31 12.65 -16.40
C ALA A 334 -12.76 12.27 -16.78
N SER A 335 -12.93 11.46 -17.82
CA SER A 335 -14.27 11.05 -18.28
C SER A 335 -15.03 10.14 -17.31
N VAL A 336 -14.33 9.42 -16.43
CA VAL A 336 -14.95 8.64 -15.35
C VAL A 336 -15.28 9.56 -14.17
N TRP A 337 -14.36 10.47 -13.82
CA TRP A 337 -14.62 11.52 -12.81
C TRP A 337 -15.87 12.33 -13.12
N GLN A 338 -16.01 12.85 -14.35
CA GLN A 338 -17.19 13.61 -14.78
C GLN A 338 -18.48 12.79 -14.64
N GLN A 339 -18.46 11.51 -14.99
CA GLN A 339 -19.67 10.68 -14.98
C GLN A 339 -20.06 10.16 -13.60
N VAL A 340 -19.09 9.96 -12.71
CA VAL A 340 -19.33 9.49 -11.34
C VAL A 340 -19.65 10.65 -10.40
N ARG A 341 -18.88 11.75 -10.49
CA ARG A 341 -18.95 12.87 -9.54
C ARG A 341 -19.46 14.19 -10.12
N GLY A 342 -19.62 14.29 -11.43
CA GLY A 342 -20.03 15.55 -12.08
C GLY A 342 -18.93 16.61 -12.15
N GLU A 343 -17.69 16.27 -11.79
CA GLU A 343 -16.54 17.17 -11.78
C GLU A 343 -15.30 16.52 -12.43
N VAL A 344 -14.37 17.35 -12.89
CA VAL A 344 -13.04 16.94 -13.35
C VAL A 344 -12.01 17.83 -12.67
N PRO A 345 -11.61 17.51 -11.42
CA PRO A 345 -10.61 18.30 -10.74
C PRO A 345 -9.25 18.15 -11.43
N SER A 346 -8.47 19.22 -11.42
CA SER A 346 -7.05 19.21 -11.74
C SER A 346 -6.25 18.42 -10.70
N ASP A 347 -5.06 17.97 -11.08
CA ASP A 347 -4.15 17.26 -10.16
C ASP A 347 -3.84 18.06 -8.90
N ARG A 348 -3.74 19.39 -9.04
CA ARG A 348 -3.52 20.31 -7.92
C ARG A 348 -4.71 20.33 -6.97
N GLU A 349 -5.93 20.39 -7.49
CA GLU A 349 -7.14 20.40 -6.66
C GLU A 349 -7.30 19.08 -5.90
N VAL A 350 -7.03 17.93 -6.53
CA VAL A 350 -7.06 16.63 -5.84
C VAL A 350 -6.00 16.59 -4.74
N ALA A 351 -4.76 16.99 -5.04
CA ALA A 351 -3.69 17.00 -4.05
C ALA A 351 -4.03 17.93 -2.86
N GLN A 352 -4.58 19.11 -3.12
CA GLN A 352 -5.00 20.05 -2.09
C GLN A 352 -6.11 19.48 -1.22
N ARG A 353 -7.12 18.78 -1.76
CA ARG A 353 -8.18 18.15 -0.96
C ARG A 353 -7.63 17.13 0.04
N LEU A 354 -6.56 16.42 -0.33
CA LEU A 354 -5.98 15.32 0.46
C LEU A 354 -4.92 15.80 1.46
N VAL A 355 -4.33 16.97 1.22
CA VAL A 355 -3.36 17.61 2.12
C VAL A 355 -4.00 18.67 3.01
N ALA A 356 -4.98 19.43 2.54
CA ALA A 356 -5.65 20.46 3.36
C ALA A 356 -6.55 19.87 4.45
N GLY A 357 -7.03 18.63 4.28
CA GLY A 357 -7.66 17.84 5.36
C GLY A 357 -6.68 17.34 6.42
N ALA A 358 -5.43 17.81 6.41
CA ALA A 358 -4.35 17.44 7.33
C ALA A 358 -3.98 18.50 8.37
N LEU A 359 -4.64 19.66 8.35
CA LEU A 359 -4.34 20.78 9.24
C LEU A 359 -5.53 21.09 10.14
#